data_AF-A0A221KJA6-F1
#
_entry.id   AF-A0A221KJA6-F1
#
_cell.length_a   1.000
_cell.length_b   1.000
_cell.length_c   1.000
_cell.angle_alpha   90.00
_cell.angle_beta   90.00
_cell.angle_gamma   90.00
#
_symmetry.space_group_name_H-M   'P 1'
#
loop_
_entity.id
_entity.type
_entity.pdbx_description
1 polymer ?
#
loop_
_entity_poly.entity_id
_entity_poly.type
_entity_poly.pdbx_seq_one_letter_code
_entity_poly.pdbx_strand_id
1 'polypeptide(L)'
;MARIQAQAETLRELISSSFAERAIKFDKYFALLESGLASGNDQQINAALTLIVDQTKNSPMAQATQLLNKINDPNDDDVIEI
;
A
#
# COMPACT_ATOMS: atom_id res chain seq x y z
N MET A 1 -4.32 -2.33 -28.42
CA MET A 1 -2.89 -2.46 -28.03
C MET A 1 -2.45 -1.29 -27.15
N ALA A 2 -2.50 -0.03 -27.61
CA ALA A 2 -2.09 1.13 -26.79
C ALA A 2 -2.85 1.26 -25.44
N ARG A 3 -4.17 1.05 -25.45
CA ARG A 3 -5.01 1.08 -24.23
C ARG A 3 -4.63 0.00 -23.20
N ILE A 4 -4.46 -1.24 -23.65
CA ILE A 4 -4.04 -2.37 -22.81
C ILE A 4 -2.65 -2.12 -22.21
N GLN A 5 -1.75 -1.53 -23.00
CA GLN A 5 -0.41 -1.18 -22.52
C GLN A 5 -0.44 -0.09 -21.44
N ALA A 6 -1.22 0.98 -21.65
CA ALA A 6 -1.41 2.02 -20.64
C ALA A 6 -2.01 1.46 -19.34
N GLN A 7 -3.02 0.59 -19.43
CA GLN A 7 -3.60 -0.09 -18.27
C GLN A 7 -2.60 -0.97 -17.52
N ALA A 8 -1.73 -1.69 -18.24
CA ALA A 8 -0.67 -2.50 -17.63
C ALA A 8 0.40 -1.63 -16.94
N GLU A 9 0.72 -0.47 -17.50
CA GLU A 9 1.63 0.51 -16.90
C GLU A 9 1.03 1.11 -15.62
N THR A 10 -0.23 1.55 -15.64
CA THR A 10 -0.96 2.03 -14.45
C THR A 10 -1.00 0.99 -13.35
N LEU A 11 -1.29 -0.27 -13.68
CA LEU A 11 -1.30 -1.37 -12.71
C LEU A 11 0.08 -1.61 -12.11
N ARG A 12 1.13 -1.65 -12.95
CA ARG A 12 2.52 -1.81 -12.50
C ARG A 12 2.91 -0.68 -11.56
N GLU A 13 2.57 0.56 -11.90
CA GLU A 13 2.84 1.73 -11.08
C GLU A 13 2.13 1.64 -9.73
N LEU A 14 0.80 1.41 -9.72
CA LEU A 14 0.03 1.29 -8.48
C LEU A 14 0.61 0.20 -7.57
N ILE A 15 0.91 -0.97 -8.12
CA ILE A 15 1.48 -2.08 -7.35
C ILE A 15 2.82 -1.64 -6.75
N SER A 16 3.72 -1.09 -7.57
CA SER A 16 5.06 -0.70 -7.11
C SER A 16 5.02 0.40 -6.06
N SER A 17 4.21 1.44 -6.23
CA SER A 17 4.07 2.56 -5.30
C SER A 17 3.44 2.12 -3.99
N SER A 18 2.40 1.27 -4.06
CA SER A 18 1.73 0.72 -2.87
C SER A 18 2.68 -0.09 -1.99
N PHE A 19 3.52 -0.94 -2.58
CA PHE A 19 4.50 -1.71 -1.82
C PHE A 19 5.64 -0.82 -1.28
N ALA A 20 6.11 0.15 -2.06
CA ALA A 20 7.14 1.09 -1.62
C ALA A 20 6.69 1.95 -0.43
N GLU A 21 5.48 2.52 -0.48
CA GLU A 21 4.92 3.33 0.61
C GLU A 21 4.78 2.50 1.90
N ARG A 22 4.39 1.23 1.77
CA ARG A 22 4.27 0.30 2.90
C ARG A 22 5.60 0.00 3.55
N ALA A 23 6.64 -0.25 2.76
CA ALA A 23 7.99 -0.46 3.28
C ALA A 23 8.44 0.76 4.11
N ILE A 24 8.28 1.97 3.56
CA ILE A 24 8.60 3.22 4.25
C ILE A 24 7.81 3.38 5.56
N LYS A 25 6.53 2.99 5.58
CA LYS A 25 5.71 3.02 6.81
C LYS A 25 6.21 2.02 7.85
N PHE A 26 6.55 0.79 7.46
CA PHE A 26 7.13 -0.18 8.38
C PHE A 26 8.44 0.32 8.97
N ASP A 27 9.36 0.84 8.15
CA ASP A 27 10.62 1.41 8.62
C ASP A 27 10.39 2.48 9.69
N LYS A 28 9.42 3.38 9.46
CA LYS A 28 9.04 4.43 10.44
C LYS A 28 8.47 3.85 11.73
N TYR A 29 7.62 2.83 11.65
CA TYR A 29 7.03 2.21 12.85
C TYR A 29 8.05 1.41 13.65
N PHE A 30 8.99 0.73 12.99
CA PHE A 30 10.10 0.07 13.67
C PHE A 30 11.07 1.08 14.31
N ALA A 31 11.39 2.19 13.64
CA ALA A 31 12.17 3.26 14.26
C ALA A 31 11.46 3.85 15.51
N LEU A 32 10.12 4.01 15.46
CA LEU A 32 9.33 4.43 16.62
C LEU A 32 9.40 3.41 17.76
N LEU A 33 9.32 2.12 17.44
CA LEU A 33 9.44 1.02 18.40
C LEU A 33 10.82 1.01 19.06
N GLU A 34 11.89 1.07 18.26
CA GLU A 34 13.28 1.12 18.74
C GLU A 34 13.51 2.32 19.67
N SER A 35 13.00 3.49 19.29
CA SER A 35 13.08 4.69 20.14
C SER A 35 12.32 4.51 21.45
N GLY A 36 11.13 3.89 21.42
CA GLY A 36 10.34 3.63 22.63
C GLY A 36 11.03 2.65 23.58
N LEU A 37 11.64 1.59 23.02
CA LEU A 37 12.43 0.61 23.77
C LEU A 37 13.67 1.26 24.41
N ALA A 38 14.39 2.09 23.66
CA ALA A 38 15.58 2.78 24.15
C ALA A 38 15.26 3.75 25.30
N SER A 39 14.08 4.38 25.30
CA SER A 39 13.66 5.32 26.34
C SER A 39 12.82 4.71 27.46
N GLY A 40 12.49 3.42 27.40
CA GLY A 40 11.55 2.78 28.34
C GLY A 40 10.14 3.40 28.31
N ASN A 41 9.71 3.88 27.13
CA ASN A 41 8.42 4.56 26.98
C ASN A 41 7.35 3.56 26.49
N ASP A 42 6.64 2.95 27.45
CA ASP A 42 5.60 1.95 27.20
C ASP A 42 4.46 2.46 26.29
N GLN A 43 4.11 3.74 26.37
CA GLN A 43 3.08 4.31 25.51
C GLN A 43 3.53 4.31 24.04
N GLN A 44 4.78 4.69 23.79
CA GLN A 44 5.36 4.71 22.45
C GLN A 44 5.54 3.30 21.89
N ILE A 45 5.99 2.36 22.71
CA ILE A 45 6.10 0.94 22.36
C ILE A 45 4.74 0.40 21.90
N ASN A 46 3.70 0.59 22.72
CA ASN A 46 2.36 0.12 22.40
C ASN A 46 1.81 0.77 21.13
N ALA A 47 2.02 2.09 20.96
CA ALA A 47 1.61 2.79 19.75
C ALA A 47 2.29 2.23 18.48
N ALA A 48 3.60 1.98 18.54
CA ALA A 48 4.34 1.41 17.42
C ALA A 48 3.84 -0.01 17.07
N LEU A 49 3.62 -0.86 18.08
CA LEU A 49 3.08 -2.21 17.88
C LEU A 49 1.68 -2.19 17.26
N THR A 50 0.79 -1.29 17.72
CA THR A 50 -0.54 -1.10 17.13
C THR A 50 -0.44 -0.71 15.66
N LEU A 51 0.42 0.25 15.31
CA LEU A 51 0.61 0.70 13.93
C LEU A 51 1.14 -0.41 13.01
N ILE A 52 2.10 -1.20 13.49
CA ILE A 52 2.63 -2.37 12.75
C ILE A 52 1.50 -3.37 12.47
N VAL A 53 0.73 -3.72 13.50
CA VAL A 53 -0.39 -4.66 13.36
C VAL A 53 -1.45 -4.11 12.40
N ASP A 54 -1.85 -2.86 12.55
CA ASP A 54 -2.88 -2.26 11.69
C ASP A 54 -2.45 -2.17 10.22
N GLN A 55 -1.17 -1.92 9.95
CA GLN A 55 -0.63 -1.91 8.60
C GLN A 55 -0.75 -3.29 7.91
N THR A 56 -0.65 -4.39 8.67
CA THR A 56 -0.80 -5.75 8.12
C THR A 56 -2.25 -6.12 7.80
N LYS A 57 -3.24 -5.49 8.44
CA LYS A 57 -4.66 -5.76 8.22
C LYS A 57 -5.16 -5.28 6.86
N ASN A 58 -4.53 -4.26 6.28
CA ASN A 58 -4.93 -3.71 5.00
C ASN A 58 -4.22 -4.47 3.86
N SER A 59 -4.97 -5.00 2.88
CA SER A 59 -4.38 -5.59 1.67
C SER A 59 -3.96 -4.49 0.67
N PRO A 60 -2.69 -4.43 0.22
CA PRO A 60 -2.28 -3.45 -0.79
C PRO A 60 -2.98 -3.70 -2.12
N MET A 61 -3.36 -4.94 -2.36
CA MET A 61 -3.95 -5.38 -3.61
C MET A 61 -5.46 -5.13 -3.67
N ALA A 62 -6.10 -4.69 -2.59
CA ALA A 62 -7.53 -4.36 -2.63
C ALA A 62 -7.85 -3.29 -3.70
N GLN A 63 -7.01 -2.26 -3.83
CA GLN A 63 -7.14 -1.22 -4.87
C GLN A 63 -6.74 -1.74 -6.25
N ALA A 64 -5.67 -2.55 -6.33
CA ALA A 64 -5.26 -3.18 -7.59
C ALA A 64 -6.33 -4.13 -8.16
N THR A 65 -7.07 -4.85 -7.31
CA THR A 65 -8.19 -5.70 -7.70
C THR A 65 -9.33 -4.90 -8.32
N GLN A 66 -9.63 -3.70 -7.79
CA GLN A 66 -10.63 -2.82 -8.39
C GLN A 66 -10.21 -2.34 -9.78
N LEU A 67 -8.93 -1.99 -9.97
CA LEU A 67 -8.38 -1.62 -11.28
C LEU A 67 -8.42 -2.79 -12.26
N LEU A 68 -8.02 -3.99 -11.82
CA LEU A 68 -8.06 -5.20 -12.63
C LEU A 68 -9.48 -5.55 -13.09
N ASN A 69 -10.48 -5.36 -12.23
CA ASN A 69 -11.87 -5.60 -12.59
C ASN A 69 -12.36 -4.63 -13.67
N LYS A 70 -11.95 -3.35 -13.62
CA LYS A 70 -12.26 -2.37 -14.68
C LYS A 70 -11.56 -2.70 -16.00
N ILE A 71 -10.32 -3.19 -15.97
CA ILE A 71 -9.59 -3.62 -17.16
C ILE A 71 -10.26 -4.83 -17.84
N ASN A 72 -10.84 -5.72 -17.04
CA ASN A 72 -11.50 -6.94 -17.52
C ASN A 72 -12.97 -6.72 -17.93
N ASP A 73 -13.54 -5.53 -17.74
CA ASP A 73 -14.90 -5.22 -18.16
C ASP A 73 -14.91 -4.77 -19.64
N PRO A 74 -15.45 -5.58 -20.56
CA PRO A 74 -15.44 -5.27 -22.00
C PRO A 74 -16.37 -4.10 -22.39
N ASN A 75 -17.19 -3.60 -21.47
CA ASN A 75 -18.09 -2.46 -21.70
C ASN A 75 -17.62 -1.15 -21.05
N ASP A 76 -16.54 -1.19 -20.26
CA ASP A 76 -15.99 -0.01 -19.63
C ASP A 76 -15.06 0.67 -20.64
N ASP A 77 -15.46 1.81 -21.20
CA ASP A 77 -14.65 2.58 -22.16
C ASP A 77 -13.80 3.67 -21.48
N ASP A 78 -13.89 3.80 -20.16
CA ASP A 78 -13.12 4.79 -19.42
C ASP A 78 -11.63 4.41 -19.33
N VAL A 79 -10.80 5.41 -19.54
CA VAL A 79 -9.38 5.36 -19.18
C VAL A 79 -9.30 5.52 -17.68
N ILE A 80 -8.62 4.60 -17.00
CA ILE A 80 -8.44 4.70 -15.56
C ILE A 80 -7.40 5.80 -15.30
N GLU A 81 -7.87 6.96 -14.86
CA GLU A 81 -7.04 8.03 -14.30
C GLU A 81 -6.84 7.81 -12.80
N ILE A 82 -5.61 8.05 -12.34
CA ILE A 82 -5.16 7.89 -10.93
C ILE A 82 -5.15 9.24 -10.23
#